data_AF-A0A846NK58-F1
#
_entry.id   AF-A0A846NK58-F1
#
_cell.length_a   1.000
_cell.length_b   1.000
_cell.length_c   1.000
_cell.angle_alpha   90.00
_cell.angle_beta   90.00
_cell.angle_gamma   90.00
#
_symmetry.space_group_name_H-M   'P 1'
#
loop_
_entity.id
_entity.type
_entity.pdbx_description
1 polymer ?
#
loop_
_entity_poly.entity_id
_entity_poly.type
_entity_poly.pdbx_seq_one_letter_code
_entity_poly.pdbx_strand_id
1 'polypeptide(L)'
;MKKILVTGAVGQIGSELTIELRKRYGNDNVVATGHKTKPSKKLFNSGPFEFIDVTKIDMIEEIVKKYDIDTLYHLAATMTMDMLEKLEKKYTEGILHFNL
;
A
#
# COMPACT_ATOMS: atom_id res chain seq x y z
N MET A 1 -8.41 -17.47 5.80
CA MET A 1 -7.40 -16.44 6.19
C MET A 1 -7.52 -15.31 5.20
N LYS A 2 -7.44 -14.05 5.64
CA LYS A 2 -7.57 -12.88 4.74
C LYS A 2 -6.45 -12.87 3.70
N LYS A 3 -6.78 -12.53 2.46
CA LYS A 3 -5.82 -12.36 1.34
C LYS A 3 -5.70 -10.88 1.02
N ILE A 4 -4.56 -10.29 1.41
CA ILE A 4 -4.38 -8.85 1.49
C ILE A 4 -3.44 -8.37 0.38
N LEU A 5 -3.85 -7.33 -0.34
CA LEU A 5 -3.02 -6.57 -1.26
C LEU A 5 -2.67 -5.22 -0.64
N VAL A 6 -1.39 -4.87 -0.60
CA VAL A 6 -0.90 -3.55 -0.21
C VAL A 6 -0.24 -2.89 -1.41
N THR A 7 -0.87 -1.86 -1.97
CA THR A 7 -0.24 -1.04 -3.02
C THR A 7 0.47 0.16 -2.39
N GLY A 8 1.55 0.63 -3.01
CA GLY A 8 2.40 1.66 -2.39
C GLY A 8 3.21 1.13 -1.20
N ALA A 9 3.50 -0.18 -1.20
CA ALA A 9 4.16 -0.87 -0.09
C ALA A 9 5.62 -0.43 0.16
N VAL A 10 6.23 0.29 -0.78
CA VAL A 10 7.60 0.81 -0.65
C VAL A 10 7.63 2.22 -0.03
N GLY A 11 6.47 2.83 0.21
CA GLY A 11 6.36 4.13 0.88
C GLY A 11 6.58 4.05 2.40
N GLN A 12 6.66 5.21 3.07
CA GLN A 12 6.94 5.31 4.51
C GLN A 12 5.98 4.47 5.37
N ILE A 13 4.67 4.54 5.09
CA ILE A 13 3.65 3.78 5.83
C ILE A 13 3.58 2.34 5.31
N GLY A 14 3.61 2.17 3.99
CA GLY A 14 3.44 0.88 3.34
C GLY A 14 4.49 -0.16 3.75
N SER A 15 5.73 0.26 3.96
CA SER A 15 6.83 -0.67 4.27
C SER A 15 6.68 -1.30 5.64
N GLU A 16 6.25 -0.54 6.64
CA GLU A 16 6.02 -1.06 7.99
C GLU A 16 4.68 -1.77 8.09
N LEU A 17 3.61 -1.20 7.51
CA LEU A 17 2.29 -1.82 7.51
C LEU A 17 2.33 -3.23 6.91
N THR A 18 3.03 -3.41 5.79
CA THR A 18 3.15 -4.74 5.15
C THR A 18 3.78 -5.76 6.09
N ILE A 19 4.84 -5.38 6.82
CA ILE A 19 5.52 -6.29 7.76
C ILE A 19 4.59 -6.67 8.91
N GLU A 20 3.84 -5.70 9.46
CA GLU A 20 2.89 -5.98 10.55
C GLU A 20 1.71 -6.84 10.09
N LEU A 21 1.18 -6.59 8.90
CA LEU A 21 0.13 -7.44 8.31
C LEU A 21 0.64 -8.86 8.09
N ARG A 22 1.89 -9.05 7.63
CA ARG A 22 2.50 -10.37 7.45
C ARG A 22 2.69 -11.12 8.76
N LYS A 23 3.12 -10.43 9.83
CA LYS A 23 3.20 -11.01 11.18
C LYS A 23 1.83 -11.50 11.67
N ARG A 24 0.77 -10.74 11.39
CA ARG A 24 -0.58 -11.03 11.89
C ARG A 24 -1.35 -12.06 11.06
N TYR A 25 -1.22 -12.01 9.75
CA TYR A 25 -2.05 -12.78 8.81
C TYR A 25 -1.26 -13.84 8.03
N GLY A 26 0.07 -13.90 8.21
CA GLY A 26 0.97 -14.81 7.51
C GLY A 26 1.64 -14.17 6.30
N ASN A 27 2.93 -14.47 6.11
CA ASN A 27 3.78 -13.90 5.06
C ASN A 27 3.17 -14.06 3.65
N ASP A 28 2.69 -15.25 3.33
CA ASP A 28 2.15 -15.60 2.01
C ASP A 28 0.73 -15.08 1.75
N ASN A 29 0.08 -14.53 2.76
CA ASN A 29 -1.27 -13.95 2.65
C ASN A 29 -1.26 -12.45 2.38
N VAL A 30 -0.08 -11.82 2.37
CA VAL A 30 0.04 -10.38 2.15
C VAL A 30 0.96 -10.12 0.95
N VAL A 31 0.34 -9.73 -0.14
CA VAL A 31 1.00 -9.35 -1.38
C VAL A 31 1.31 -7.86 -1.34
N ALA A 32 2.59 -7.53 -1.45
CA ALA A 32 3.06 -6.16 -1.46
C ALA A 32 3.32 -5.71 -2.90
N THR A 33 3.00 -4.46 -3.24
CA THR A 33 3.33 -3.93 -4.57
C THR A 33 3.96 -2.55 -4.53
N GLY A 34 4.83 -2.30 -5.51
CA GLY A 34 5.47 -1.01 -5.75
C GLY A 34 5.55 -0.72 -7.25
N HIS A 35 5.86 0.52 -7.62
CA HIS A 35 5.95 0.92 -9.03
C HIS A 35 7.39 0.86 -9.56
N LYS A 36 8.24 1.84 -9.20
CA LYS A 36 9.63 1.93 -9.70
C LYS A 36 10.66 1.81 -8.58
N THR A 37 10.31 2.20 -7.37
CA THR A 37 11.20 2.16 -6.21
C THR A 37 11.46 0.71 -5.81
N LYS A 38 12.73 0.34 -5.68
CA LYS A 38 13.11 -0.99 -5.21
C LYS A 38 12.72 -1.17 -3.73
N PRO A 39 12.06 -2.28 -3.36
CA PRO A 39 11.78 -2.58 -1.96
C PRO A 39 13.08 -2.83 -1.18
N SER A 40 13.02 -2.62 0.14
CA SER A 40 14.11 -3.06 1.01
C SER A 40 14.24 -4.58 0.99
N LYS A 41 15.43 -5.11 1.30
CA LYS A 41 15.64 -6.57 1.39
C LYS A 41 14.67 -7.22 2.38
N LYS A 42 14.38 -6.55 3.51
CA LYS A 42 13.42 -7.01 4.52
C LYS A 42 12.02 -7.16 3.93
N LEU A 43 11.54 -6.15 3.19
CA LEU A 43 10.22 -6.19 2.58
C LEU A 43 10.13 -7.22 1.46
N PHE A 44 11.15 -7.28 0.60
CA PHE A 44 11.19 -8.21 -0.53
C PHE A 44 11.28 -9.67 -0.09
N ASN A 45 12.13 -9.98 0.89
CA ASN A 45 12.36 -11.35 1.33
C ASN A 45 11.29 -11.87 2.31
N SER A 46 10.41 -11.01 2.83
CA SER A 46 9.41 -11.43 3.83
C SER A 46 8.12 -12.00 3.24
N GLY A 47 7.94 -12.00 1.92
CA GLY A 47 6.76 -12.56 1.26
C GLY A 47 6.55 -12.01 -0.15
N PRO A 48 5.41 -12.33 -0.80
CA PRO A 48 5.16 -11.98 -2.20
C PRO A 48 5.26 -10.48 -2.49
N PHE A 49 6.02 -10.12 -3.52
CA PHE A 49 6.16 -8.73 -3.96
C PHE A 49 6.04 -8.65 -5.48
N GLU A 50 5.27 -7.69 -5.99
CA GLU A 50 5.06 -7.47 -7.42
C GLU A 50 5.27 -6.01 -7.80
N PHE A 51 5.85 -5.78 -8.98
CA PHE A 51 5.96 -4.45 -9.55
C PHE A 51 4.74 -4.17 -10.42
N ILE A 52 3.94 -3.16 -10.05
CA ILE A 52 2.75 -2.77 -10.82
C ILE A 52 2.65 -1.26 -10.97
N ASP A 53 2.00 -0.82 -12.04
CA ASP A 53 1.48 0.54 -12.16
C ASP A 53 0.00 0.51 -11.77
N VAL A 54 -0.33 1.08 -10.61
CA VAL A 54 -1.72 1.12 -10.10
C VAL A 54 -2.67 1.96 -10.95
N THR A 55 -2.16 2.77 -11.89
CA THR A 55 -2.99 3.50 -12.85
C THR A 55 -3.47 2.61 -14.00
N LYS A 56 -2.93 1.38 -14.10
CA LYS A 56 -3.33 0.35 -15.06
C LYS A 56 -4.19 -0.68 -14.35
N ILE A 57 -5.52 -0.54 -14.49
CA ILE A 57 -6.49 -1.38 -13.78
C ILE A 57 -6.29 -2.87 -14.06
N ASP A 58 -5.94 -3.23 -15.30
CA ASP A 58 -5.70 -4.62 -15.70
C ASP A 58 -4.60 -5.29 -14.86
N MET A 59 -3.53 -4.55 -14.51
CA MET A 59 -2.47 -5.08 -13.65
C MET A 59 -2.97 -5.36 -12.22
N ILE A 60 -3.86 -4.52 -11.70
CA ILE A 60 -4.48 -4.75 -10.39
C ILE A 60 -5.40 -5.97 -10.46
N GLU A 61 -6.21 -6.09 -11.51
CA GLU A 61 -7.09 -7.24 -11.70
C GLU A 61 -6.33 -8.55 -11.79
N GLU A 62 -5.22 -8.58 -12.52
CA GLU A 62 -4.33 -9.75 -12.61
C GLU A 62 -3.82 -10.18 -11.24
N ILE A 63 -3.36 -9.23 -10.41
CA ILE A 63 -2.89 -9.52 -9.05
C ILE A 63 -4.03 -10.01 -8.16
N VAL A 64 -5.20 -9.36 -8.22
CA VAL A 64 -6.37 -9.75 -7.43
C VAL A 64 -6.78 -11.18 -7.75
N LYS A 65 -6.85 -11.53 -9.04
CA LYS A 65 -7.18 -12.89 -9.49
C LYS A 65 -6.07 -13.90 -9.15
N LYS A 66 -4.79 -13.55 -9.38
CA LYS A 66 -3.62 -14.42 -9.15
C LYS A 66 -3.47 -14.85 -7.69
N TYR A 67 -3.78 -13.95 -6.75
CA TYR A 67 -3.57 -14.17 -5.32
C TYR A 67 -4.86 -14.32 -4.50
N ASP A 68 -6.02 -14.34 -5.17
CA ASP A 68 -7.35 -14.45 -4.55
C ASP A 68 -7.60 -13.37 -3.48
N ILE A 69 -7.31 -12.11 -3.83
CA ILE A 69 -7.32 -10.98 -2.89
C ILE A 69 -8.75 -10.63 -2.46
N ASP A 70 -8.97 -10.54 -1.15
CA ASP A 70 -10.24 -10.15 -0.52
C ASP A 70 -10.20 -8.76 0.16
N THR A 71 -8.99 -8.24 0.40
CA THR A 71 -8.77 -7.00 1.15
C THR A 71 -7.69 -6.16 0.47
N LEU A 72 -7.97 -4.89 0.21
CA LEU A 72 -7.02 -3.95 -0.41
C LEU A 72 -6.69 -2.78 0.52
N TYR A 73 -5.41 -2.59 0.81
CA TYR A 73 -4.86 -1.33 1.33
C TYR A 73 -4.24 -0.55 0.18
N HIS A 74 -4.90 0.52 -0.25
CA HIS A 74 -4.44 1.35 -1.36
C HIS A 74 -3.64 2.57 -0.87
N LEU A 75 -2.32 2.44 -0.77
CA LEU A 75 -1.42 3.51 -0.29
C LEU A 75 -0.58 4.14 -1.42
N ALA A 76 -0.79 3.72 -2.66
CA ALA A 76 -0.11 4.31 -3.80
C ALA A 76 -0.66 5.71 -4.06
N ALA A 77 0.10 6.73 -3.67
CA ALA A 77 -0.24 8.12 -3.90
C ALA A 77 1.04 8.94 -4.17
N THR A 78 0.89 10.01 -4.94
CA THR A 78 1.91 11.07 -4.99
C THR A 78 1.60 12.06 -3.88
N MET A 79 2.59 12.36 -3.04
CA MET A 79 2.50 13.47 -2.09
C MET A 79 3.39 14.61 -2.58
N THR A 80 2.85 15.82 -2.58
CA THR A 80 3.57 17.05 -2.90
C THR A 80 3.38 18.06 -1.77
N MET A 81 4.25 19.06 -1.69
CA MET A 81 4.12 20.14 -0.71
C MET A 81 2.76 20.85 -0.83
N ASP A 82 2.33 21.15 -2.06
CA ASP A 82 1.00 21.70 -2.33
C ASP A 82 -0.15 20.83 -1.81
N MET A 83 -0.01 19.50 -1.85
CA MET A 83 -1.03 18.60 -1.28
C MET A 83 -1.03 18.66 0.24
N LEU A 84 0.14 18.74 0.87
CA LEU A 84 0.26 18.90 2.33
C LEU A 84 -0.37 20.21 2.80
N GLU A 85 -0.08 21.33 2.14
CA GLU A 85 -0.67 22.63 2.46
C GLU A 85 -2.21 22.62 2.32
N LYS A 86 -2.73 21.97 1.26
CA LYS A 86 -4.17 21.80 1.06
C LYS A 86 -4.81 20.93 2.15
N LEU A 87 -4.12 19.89 2.61
CA LEU A 87 -4.60 19.03 3.70
C LEU A 87 -4.60 19.79 5.03
N GLU A 88 -3.55 20.54 5.33
CA GLU A 88 -3.45 21.38 6.52
C GLU A 88 -4.54 22.46 6.55
N LYS A 89 -4.78 23.12 5.41
CA LYS A 89 -5.88 24.08 5.26
C LYS A 89 -7.24 23.43 5.54
N LYS A 90 -7.52 22.26 4.93
CA LYS A 90 -8.78 21.55 5.19
C LYS A 90 -8.92 21.10 6.64
N TYR A 91 -7.82 20.73 7.30
CA TYR A 91 -7.82 20.35 8.70
C TYR A 91 -8.12 21.55 9.61
N THR A 92 -7.46 22.68 9.38
CA THR A 92 -7.69 23.93 10.12
C THR A 92 -9.09 24.51 9.89
N GLU A 93 -9.66 24.32 8.70
CA GLU A 93 -11.06 24.67 8.39
C GLU A 93 -12.09 23.67 8.94
N GLY A 94 -11.65 22.60 9.62
CA GLY A 94 -12.54 21.57 10.18
C GLY A 94 -13.25 20.70 9.14
N ILE A 95 -12.80 20.75 7.88
CA ILE A 95 -13.33 19.93 6.77
C ILE A 95 -12.77 18.51 6.85
N LEU A 96 -11.54 18.38 7.35
CA LEU A 96 -10.85 17.11 7.53
C LEU A 96 -10.58 16.88 9.01
N HIS A 97 -10.95 15.71 9.54
CA HIS A 97 -10.63 15.30 10.90
C HIS A 97 -9.71 14.09 10.88
N PHE A 98 -8.53 14.22 11.48
CA PHE A 98 -7.66 13.08 11.77
C PHE A 98 -8.00 12.55 13.16
N ASN A 99 -8.70 11.42 13.22
CA ASN A 99 -8.78 10.64 14.44
C ASN A 99 -7.55 9.72 14.46
N LEU A 100 -6.53 10.09 15.24
CA LEU A 100 -5.39 9.22 15.54
C LEU A 100 -5.77 8.22 16.62
#